data_AF-A0A263NW60-F1
#
_entry.id   AF-A0A263NW60-F1
#
_cell.length_a   1.000
_cell.length_b   1.000
_cell.length_c   1.000
_cell.angle_alpha   90.00
_cell.angle_beta   90.00
_cell.angle_gamma   90.00
#
_symmetry.space_group_name_H-M   'P 1'
#
loop_
_entity.id
_entity.type
_entity.pdbx_description
1 polymer ?
#
loop_
_entity_poly.entity_id
_entity_poly.type
_entity_poly.pdbx_seq_one_letter_code
_entity_poly.pdbx_strand_id
1 'polypeptide(L)'
;MNIDLLSESMLGHWCVRPGVAQCEFQFGTRLIYVEHRESEPLRVRLAAVQGLVQAAWDDLPAVLRFAEAHCETYMAEWMQVCRALASSESALFVFSIHIDLDNPHPSYTIGKNPGFDWHLIRGDEGEDFWLPFSRLGFEQFECDH
;
A
#
# COMPACT_ATOMS: atom_id res chain seq x y z
N MET A 1 -4.54 -10.38 8.69
CA MET A 1 -5.36 -11.26 7.82
C MET A 1 -4.40 -12.23 7.17
N ASN A 2 -4.77 -13.50 7.02
CA ASN A 2 -3.89 -14.44 6.32
C ASN A 2 -4.03 -14.24 4.81
N ILE A 3 -2.93 -13.95 4.14
CA ILE A 3 -2.86 -13.73 2.69
C ILE A 3 -2.42 -15.04 2.04
N ASP A 4 -3.14 -15.50 1.02
CA ASP A 4 -2.79 -16.68 0.24
C ASP A 4 -2.95 -16.38 -1.25
N LEU A 5 -1.82 -16.04 -1.90
CA LEU A 5 -1.77 -15.68 -3.31
C LEU A 5 -2.04 -16.86 -4.25
N LEU A 6 -1.91 -18.10 -3.77
CA LEU A 6 -2.09 -19.30 -4.58
C LEU A 6 -3.55 -19.77 -4.60
N SER A 7 -4.30 -19.49 -3.54
CA SER A 7 -5.72 -19.80 -3.43
C SER A 7 -6.63 -18.68 -3.89
N GLU A 8 -6.17 -17.42 -3.80
CA GLU A 8 -6.98 -16.26 -4.13
C GLU A 8 -7.21 -16.14 -5.64
N SER A 9 -8.37 -15.63 -6.01
CA SER A 9 -8.68 -15.37 -7.41
C SER A 9 -7.92 -14.14 -7.90
N MET A 10 -7.10 -14.34 -8.93
CA MET A 10 -6.42 -13.24 -9.60
C MET A 10 -7.44 -12.36 -10.33
N LEU A 11 -7.43 -11.06 -10.04
CA LEU A 11 -8.33 -10.08 -10.66
C LEU A 11 -7.83 -9.62 -12.02
N GLY A 12 -6.52 -9.47 -12.16
CA GLY A 12 -5.91 -8.94 -13.37
C GLY A 12 -4.51 -9.49 -13.60
N HIS A 13 -4.14 -9.53 -14.88
CA HIS A 13 -2.81 -9.93 -15.33
C HIS A 13 -2.45 -9.17 -16.62
N TRP A 14 -1.37 -8.39 -16.58
CA TRP A 14 -0.95 -7.61 -17.74
C TRP A 14 0.57 -7.44 -17.81
N CYS A 15 1.08 -7.19 -19.02
CA CYS A 15 2.48 -6.88 -19.25
C CYS A 15 2.77 -5.44 -18.78
N VAL A 16 3.77 -5.27 -17.91
CA VAL A 16 4.18 -3.94 -17.39
C VAL A 16 5.39 -3.38 -18.16
N ARG A 17 6.31 -4.26 -18.55
CA ARG A 17 7.47 -3.97 -19.41
C ARG A 17 7.88 -5.24 -20.15
N PRO A 18 8.63 -5.17 -21.27
CA PRO A 18 9.00 -6.36 -22.03
C PRO A 18 9.62 -7.46 -21.14
N GLY A 19 9.00 -8.65 -21.15
CA GLY A 19 9.43 -9.80 -20.36
C GLY A 19 9.00 -9.81 -18.89
N VAL A 20 8.25 -8.80 -18.43
CA VAL A 20 7.73 -8.69 -17.06
C VAL A 20 6.22 -8.42 -17.10
N ALA A 21 5.47 -9.25 -16.40
CA ALA A 21 4.05 -9.10 -16.20
C ALA A 21 3.72 -8.90 -14.72
N GLN A 22 2.56 -8.34 -14.45
CA GLN A 22 2.05 -8.05 -13.11
C GLN A 22 0.72 -8.77 -12.90
N CYS A 23 0.59 -9.39 -11.74
CA CYS A 23 -0.65 -9.94 -11.23
C CYS A 23 -1.29 -8.97 -10.25
N GLU A 24 -2.61 -8.88 -10.28
CA GLU A 24 -3.43 -8.11 -9.34
C GLU A 24 -4.33 -9.05 -8.54
N PHE A 25 -4.33 -8.87 -7.22
CA PHE A 25 -5.19 -9.56 -6.28
C PHE A 25 -5.90 -8.53 -5.40
N GLN A 26 -7.08 -8.89 -4.89
CA GLN A 26 -7.77 -8.09 -3.88
C GLN A 26 -7.96 -8.89 -2.60
N PHE A 27 -7.58 -8.26 -1.50
CA PHE A 27 -7.66 -8.81 -0.16
C PHE A 27 -8.41 -7.80 0.71
N GLY A 28 -9.67 -8.10 1.03
CA GLY A 28 -10.59 -7.14 1.64
C GLY A 28 -10.78 -5.92 0.74
N THR A 29 -10.39 -4.75 1.23
CA THR A 29 -10.50 -3.46 0.50
C THR A 29 -9.16 -2.99 -0.11
N ARG A 30 -8.14 -3.85 -0.15
CA ARG A 30 -6.79 -3.49 -0.60
C ARG A 30 -6.33 -4.37 -1.75
N LEU A 31 -5.52 -3.78 -2.63
CA LEU A 31 -4.93 -4.48 -3.76
C LEU A 31 -3.51 -4.94 -3.45
N ILE A 32 -3.12 -6.07 -4.03
CA ILE A 32 -1.75 -6.57 -3.98
C ILE A 32 -1.29 -6.81 -5.42
N TYR A 33 -0.19 -6.17 -5.77
CA TYR A 33 0.45 -6.26 -7.08
C TYR A 33 1.74 -7.06 -6.96
N VAL A 34 1.89 -8.06 -7.81
CA VAL A 34 3.11 -8.90 -7.86
C VAL A 34 3.64 -8.95 -9.27
N GLU A 35 4.84 -8.41 -9.48
CA GLU A 35 5.55 -8.58 -10.74
C GLU A 35 6.23 -9.95 -10.81
N HIS A 36 6.27 -10.50 -12.02
CA HIS A 36 6.95 -11.74 -12.36
C HIS A 36 7.57 -11.69 -13.76
N ARG A 37 8.61 -12.50 -13.99
CA ARG A 37 9.13 -12.74 -15.35
C ARG A 37 8.11 -13.57 -16.12
N GLU A 38 7.82 -13.18 -17.37
CA GLU A 38 6.90 -13.96 -18.23
C GLU A 38 7.46 -15.35 -18.56
N SER A 39 8.80 -15.51 -18.52
CA SER A 39 9.48 -16.78 -18.71
C SER A 39 9.41 -17.71 -17.50
N GLU A 40 8.98 -17.22 -16.33
CA GLU A 40 8.88 -18.00 -15.10
C GLU A 40 7.46 -18.52 -14.89
N PRO A 41 7.27 -19.78 -14.45
CA PRO A 41 5.95 -20.25 -14.05
C PRO A 41 5.39 -19.40 -12.89
N LEU A 42 4.23 -18.78 -13.11
CA LEU A 42 3.61 -17.86 -12.15
C LEU A 42 3.52 -18.42 -10.73
N ARG A 43 3.12 -19.70 -10.61
CA ARG A 43 2.99 -20.39 -9.31
C ARG A 43 4.29 -20.40 -8.50
N VAL A 44 5.45 -20.48 -9.17
CA VAL A 44 6.77 -20.47 -8.52
C VAL A 44 7.04 -19.10 -7.91
N ARG A 45 6.83 -18.04 -8.70
CA ARG A 45 7.00 -16.66 -8.22
C ARG A 45 6.05 -16.35 -7.06
N LEU A 46 4.76 -16.65 -7.19
CA LEU A 46 3.76 -16.37 -6.13
C LEU A 46 4.12 -17.09 -4.83
N ALA A 47 4.53 -18.36 -4.91
CA ALA A 47 4.98 -19.11 -3.74
C ALA A 47 6.24 -18.50 -3.11
N ALA A 48 7.18 -18.02 -3.92
CA ALA A 48 8.42 -17.41 -3.46
C ALA A 48 8.20 -16.09 -2.71
N VAL A 49 7.22 -15.27 -3.13
CA VAL A 49 6.93 -13.97 -2.50
C VAL A 49 5.89 -14.05 -1.37
N GLN A 50 5.23 -15.20 -1.18
CA GLN A 50 4.13 -15.36 -0.22
C GLN A 50 4.48 -14.85 1.20
N GLY A 51 5.66 -15.19 1.70
CA GLY A 51 6.11 -14.73 3.03
C GLY A 51 6.36 -13.23 3.08
N LEU A 52 6.88 -12.64 2.00
CA LEU A 52 7.14 -11.21 1.91
C LEU A 52 5.82 -10.41 1.87
N VAL A 53 4.83 -10.90 1.12
CA VAL A 53 3.51 -10.27 1.04
C VAL A 53 2.80 -10.30 2.39
N GLN A 54 2.86 -11.43 3.10
CA GLN A 54 2.29 -11.52 4.44
C GLN A 54 2.96 -10.54 5.39
N ALA A 55 4.30 -10.46 5.38
CA ALA A 55 5.03 -9.50 6.22
C ALA A 55 4.64 -8.04 5.88
N ALA A 56 4.54 -7.70 4.59
CA ALA A 56 4.12 -6.38 4.16
C ALA A 56 2.69 -6.04 4.59
N TRP A 57 1.80 -7.04 4.59
CA TRP A 57 0.43 -6.92 5.10
C TRP A 57 0.39 -6.70 6.61
N ASP A 58 1.21 -7.43 7.36
CA ASP A 58 1.24 -7.32 8.82
C ASP A 58 1.84 -5.96 9.27
N ASP A 59 2.67 -5.35 8.43
CA ASP A 59 3.26 -4.02 8.64
C ASP A 59 2.28 -2.85 8.36
N LEU A 60 1.04 -3.12 7.89
CA LEU A 60 0.04 -2.08 7.56
C LEU A 60 -0.21 -1.04 8.69
N PRO A 61 -0.34 -1.43 9.97
CA PRO A 61 -0.48 -0.44 11.05
C PRO A 61 0.77 0.42 11.24
N ALA A 62 1.96 -0.16 11.01
CA ALA A 62 3.23 0.54 11.19
C ALA A 62 3.48 1.55 10.06
N VAL A 63 3.23 1.17 8.81
CA VAL A 63 3.39 2.08 7.67
C VAL A 63 2.40 3.25 7.73
N LEU A 64 1.17 3.03 8.23
CA LEU A 64 0.21 4.12 8.43
C LEU A 64 0.70 5.13 9.47
N ARG A 65 1.22 4.67 10.62
CA ARG A 65 1.81 5.56 11.63
C ARG A 65 2.99 6.35 11.07
N PHE A 66 3.83 5.70 10.25
CA PHE A 66 4.93 6.37 9.56
C PHE A 66 4.44 7.44 8.61
N ALA A 67 3.43 7.14 7.79
CA ALA A 67 2.81 8.09 6.87
C ALA A 67 2.18 9.28 7.60
N GLU A 68 1.49 9.05 8.72
CA GLU A 68 0.94 10.12 9.56
C GLU A 68 2.04 11.03 10.10
N ALA A 69 3.13 10.46 10.64
CA ALA A 69 4.28 11.23 11.13
C ALA A 69 4.98 12.01 9.99
N HIS A 70 5.03 11.44 8.79
CA HIS A 70 5.52 12.12 7.61
C HIS A 70 4.63 13.33 7.26
N CYS A 71 3.31 13.13 7.20
CA CYS A 71 2.34 14.22 6.99
C CYS A 71 2.40 15.28 8.11
N GLU A 72 2.67 14.91 9.36
CA GLU A 72 2.86 15.90 10.44
C GLU A 72 4.03 16.85 10.17
N THR A 73 5.05 16.40 9.44
CA THR A 73 6.23 17.21 9.13
C THR A 73 5.93 18.27 8.06
N TYR A 74 5.11 17.92 7.05
CA TYR A 74 4.89 18.77 5.86
C TYR A 74 3.48 19.38 5.77
N MET A 75 2.51 18.80 6.48
CA MET A 75 1.08 19.13 6.45
C MET A 75 0.51 19.19 7.88
N ALA A 76 1.27 19.77 8.82
CA ALA A 76 0.95 19.77 10.26
C ALA A 76 -0.46 20.31 10.58
N GLU A 77 -0.86 21.41 9.94
CA GLU A 77 -2.18 22.02 10.14
C GLU A 77 -3.31 21.10 9.67
N TRP A 78 -3.14 20.46 8.50
CA TRP A 78 -4.09 19.49 7.96
C TRP A 78 -4.21 18.27 8.88
N MET A 79 -3.09 17.74 9.37
CA MET A 79 -3.08 16.63 10.33
C MET A 79 -3.75 16.99 11.67
N GLN A 80 -3.60 18.23 12.14
CA GLN A 80 -4.27 18.70 13.35
C GLN A 80 -5.79 18.73 13.18
N VAL A 81 -6.29 19.20 12.03
CA VAL A 81 -7.72 19.19 11.72
C VAL A 81 -8.25 17.76 11.65
N CYS A 82 -7.54 16.86 10.96
CA CYS A 82 -7.91 15.45 10.89
C CYS A 82 -8.04 14.82 12.28
N ARG A 83 -7.07 15.04 13.18
CA ARG A 83 -7.12 14.51 14.56
C ARG A 83 -8.27 15.07 15.39
N ALA A 84 -8.59 16.35 15.24
CA ALA A 84 -9.68 16.98 15.98
C ALA A 84 -11.07 16.42 15.61
N LEU A 85 -11.18 15.83 14.41
CA LEU A 85 -12.41 15.27 13.86
C LEU A 85 -12.48 13.74 13.94
N ALA A 86 -11.35 13.06 14.16
CA ALA A 86 -11.27 11.61 14.13
C ALA A 86 -12.11 10.96 15.25
N SER A 87 -13.10 10.17 14.85
CA SER A 87 -13.95 9.41 15.77
C SER A 87 -13.38 8.04 16.14
N SER A 88 -12.40 7.53 15.39
CA SER A 88 -11.55 6.35 15.73
C SER A 88 -10.66 5.88 14.57
N GLU A 89 -10.96 6.29 13.33
CA GLU A 89 -10.23 5.84 12.13
C GLU A 89 -9.13 6.83 11.71
N SER A 90 -8.04 6.30 11.14
CA SER A 90 -6.97 7.10 10.55
C SER A 90 -7.50 7.91 9.36
N ALA A 91 -6.98 9.13 9.18
CA ALA A 91 -7.24 9.93 7.99
C ALA A 91 -6.52 9.39 6.74
N LEU A 92 -5.56 8.49 6.92
CA LEU A 92 -4.81 7.84 5.84
C LEU A 92 -5.23 6.37 5.68
N PHE A 93 -5.09 5.87 4.46
CA PHE A 93 -5.41 4.50 4.09
C PHE A 93 -4.39 3.95 3.12
N VAL A 94 -3.95 2.71 3.35
CA VAL A 94 -3.11 1.97 2.40
C VAL A 94 -4.01 1.30 1.37
N PHE A 95 -3.90 1.72 0.11
CA PHE A 95 -4.70 1.21 -1.01
C PHE A 95 -4.11 -0.05 -1.61
N SER A 96 -2.79 -0.09 -1.77
CA SER A 96 -2.12 -1.22 -2.40
C SER A 96 -0.73 -1.51 -1.83
N ILE A 97 -0.34 -2.77 -1.96
CA ILE A 97 1.01 -3.28 -1.70
C ILE A 97 1.59 -3.74 -3.04
N HIS A 98 2.83 -3.35 -3.34
CA HIS A 98 3.51 -3.68 -4.59
C HIS A 98 4.76 -4.50 -4.30
N ILE A 99 4.92 -5.60 -5.04
CA ILE A 99 6.05 -6.52 -4.96
C ILE A 99 6.71 -6.58 -6.34
N ASP A 100 7.67 -5.68 -6.55
CA ASP A 100 8.35 -5.58 -7.84
C ASP A 100 9.36 -6.71 -8.02
N LEU A 101 9.71 -6.99 -9.28
CA LEU A 101 10.53 -8.15 -9.62
C LEU A 101 11.97 -8.02 -9.14
N ASP A 102 12.53 -6.81 -9.25
CA ASP A 102 13.93 -6.50 -9.00
C ASP A 102 14.12 -5.63 -7.74
N ASN A 103 13.04 -5.39 -6.98
CA ASN A 103 13.05 -4.67 -5.72
C ASN A 103 12.81 -5.66 -4.56
N PRO A 104 13.77 -5.84 -3.63
CA PRO A 104 13.55 -6.68 -2.46
C PRO A 104 12.62 -6.05 -1.43
N HIS A 105 12.27 -4.76 -1.60
CA HIS A 105 11.48 -3.97 -0.68
C HIS A 105 10.04 -3.81 -1.21
N PRO A 106 9.03 -4.37 -0.53
CA PRO A 106 7.64 -4.05 -0.80
C PRO A 106 7.41 -2.55 -0.72
N SER A 107 6.55 -2.02 -1.58
CA SER A 107 6.11 -0.63 -1.49
C SER A 107 4.60 -0.52 -1.30
N TYR A 108 4.17 0.62 -0.80
CA TYR A 108 2.80 0.92 -0.43
C TYR A 108 2.34 2.17 -1.16
N THR A 109 1.10 2.16 -1.64
CA THR A 109 0.40 3.37 -2.08
C THR A 109 -0.55 3.79 -0.97
N ILE A 110 -0.30 4.95 -0.37
CA ILE A 110 -1.10 5.51 0.73
C ILE A 110 -1.77 6.80 0.27
N GLY A 111 -3.02 7.03 0.67
CA GLY A 111 -3.75 8.25 0.37
C GLY A 111 -4.82 8.54 1.43
N LYS A 112 -5.73 9.45 1.11
CA LYS A 112 -6.88 9.80 1.96
C LYS A 112 -7.77 8.58 2.21
N ASN A 113 -8.12 8.33 3.47
CA ASN A 113 -9.02 7.24 3.83
C ASN A 113 -10.46 7.50 3.33
N PRO A 114 -11.04 6.66 2.47
CA PRO A 114 -12.41 6.85 1.98
C PRO A 114 -13.48 6.68 3.07
N GLY A 115 -13.16 6.03 4.19
CA GLY A 115 -14.05 5.92 5.35
C GLY A 115 -14.04 7.15 6.28
N PHE A 116 -13.10 8.09 6.07
CA PHE A 116 -12.99 9.29 6.88
C PHE A 116 -14.02 10.34 6.43
N ASP A 117 -14.66 11.03 7.38
CA ASP A 117 -15.67 12.06 7.07
C ASP A 117 -15.02 13.38 6.64
N TRP A 118 -14.58 13.42 5.39
CA TRP A 118 -13.94 14.59 4.78
C TRP A 118 -14.86 15.81 4.68
N HIS A 119 -16.19 15.64 4.74
CA HIS A 119 -17.13 16.77 4.70
C HIS A 119 -17.02 17.69 5.93
N LEU A 120 -16.47 17.18 7.03
CA LEU A 120 -16.20 17.96 8.23
C LEU A 120 -14.97 18.87 8.08
N ILE A 121 -14.08 18.57 7.13
CA ILE A 121 -12.92 19.39 6.81
C ILE A 121 -13.33 20.45 5.78
N ARG A 122 -13.80 21.61 6.27
CA ARG A 122 -14.12 22.75 5.39
C ARG A 122 -12.87 23.20 4.62
N GLY A 123 -12.91 23.13 3.29
CA GLY A 123 -11.80 23.54 2.43
C GLY A 123 -10.91 22.40 1.95
N ASP A 124 -11.24 21.13 2.24
CA ASP A 124 -10.55 19.97 1.67
C ASP A 124 -11.00 19.67 0.22
N GLU A 125 -11.02 20.72 -0.61
CA GLU A 125 -10.73 20.58 -2.04
C GLU A 125 -9.21 20.38 -2.26
N GLY A 126 -8.47 19.95 -1.22
CA GLY A 126 -7.07 19.59 -1.36
C GLY A 126 -6.94 18.45 -2.33
N GLU A 127 -6.12 18.64 -3.37
CA GLU A 127 -5.81 17.66 -4.41
C GLU A 127 -5.60 16.28 -3.80
N ASP A 128 -6.16 15.26 -4.44
CA ASP A 128 -5.88 13.87 -4.09
C ASP A 128 -4.36 13.69 -4.09
N PHE A 129 -3.80 13.37 -2.92
CA PHE A 129 -2.38 13.10 -2.79
C PHE A 129 -2.17 11.62 -2.57
N TRP A 130 -1.10 11.13 -3.19
CA TRP A 130 -0.66 9.75 -3.13
C TRP A 130 0.77 9.75 -2.60
N LEU A 131 0.99 8.99 -1.52
CA LEU A 131 2.30 8.86 -0.89
C LEU A 131 2.84 7.46 -1.17
N PRO A 132 3.92 7.34 -1.97
CA PRO A 132 4.63 6.09 -2.14
C PRO A 132 5.59 5.87 -0.96
N PHE A 133 5.50 4.71 -0.32
CA PHE A 133 6.43 4.31 0.73
C PHE A 133 7.07 2.97 0.43
N SER A 134 8.37 2.84 0.65
CA SER A 134 9.14 1.62 0.46
C SER A 134 9.55 1.00 1.81
N ARG A 135 9.43 -0.32 1.94
CA ARG A 135 9.76 -1.08 3.15
C ARG A 135 11.22 -1.51 3.17
N LEU A 136 12.05 -0.82 3.92
CA LEU A 136 13.48 -1.14 4.07
C LEU A 136 13.74 -2.36 4.97
N GLY A 137 12.84 -2.63 5.92
CA GLY A 137 12.97 -3.69 6.92
C GLY A 137 11.71 -3.83 7.77
N PHE A 138 11.75 -4.66 8.81
CA PHE A 138 10.64 -4.78 9.77
C PHE A 138 10.38 -3.41 10.42
N GLU A 139 9.17 -2.88 10.20
CA GLU A 139 8.74 -1.54 10.63
C GLU A 139 9.69 -0.38 10.24
N GLN A 140 10.47 -0.54 9.16
CA GLN A 140 11.38 0.50 8.65
C GLN A 140 10.95 0.91 7.25
N PHE A 141 10.71 2.21 7.05
CA PHE A 141 10.12 2.76 5.84
C PHE A 141 10.87 4.00 5.34
N GLU A 142 10.79 4.23 4.04
CA GLU A 142 11.25 5.42 3.34
C GLU A 142 10.14 5.95 2.45
N CYS A 143 10.05 7.28 2.31
CA CYS A 143 9.14 7.93 1.36
C CYS A 143 9.93 8.22 0.09
N ASP A 144 9.49 7.68 -1.04
CA ASP A 144 10.13 7.97 -2.32
C ASP A 144 9.75 9.41 -2.73
N HIS A 145 10.74 10.28 -2.92
CA HIS A 145 10.60 11.71 -3.24
C HIS A 145 10.42 11.99 -4.73
#